data_AF-A0A969NT23-F1
#
_entry.id   AF-A0A969NT23-F1
#
_cell.length_a   1.000
_cell.length_b   1.000
_cell.length_c   1.000
_cell.angle_alpha   90.00
_cell.angle_beta   90.00
_cell.angle_gamma   90.00
#
_symmetry.space_group_name_H-M   'P 1'
#
loop_
_entity.id
_entity.type
_entity.pdbx_description
1 polymer ?
#
loop_
_entity_poly.entity_id
_entity_poly.type
_entity_poly.pdbx_seq_one_letter_code
_entity_poly.pdbx_strand_id
1 'polypeptide(L)'
;MVSKFQRSSSAVEGRNGYLSQIHHNRRGLSDKRLKVATIIHNFALKRNDGTTAAERLFGRQFPDLFEYLMENIGELPQPRKSRKSSKPKTFTLPTVPS
;
A
#
# COMPACT_ATOMS: atom_id res chain seq x y z
N MET A 1 -20.41 14.77 14.05
CA MET A 1 -19.72 16.07 13.90
C MET A 1 -18.22 15.80 13.87
N VAL A 2 -17.53 15.98 12.73
CA VAL A 2 -16.08 15.72 12.63
C VAL A 2 -15.33 16.91 13.22
N SER A 3 -14.78 16.75 14.43
CA SER A 3 -14.02 17.77 15.17
C SER A 3 -12.51 17.77 14.86
N LYS A 4 -12.06 17.05 13.83
CA LYS A 4 -10.64 16.73 13.62
C LYS A 4 -9.96 17.50 12.47
N PHE A 5 -10.57 18.56 11.96
CA PHE A 5 -9.87 19.45 11.03
C PHE A 5 -9.46 20.71 11.78
N GLN A 6 -8.20 20.75 12.19
CA GLN A 6 -7.59 21.97 12.72
C GLN A 6 -7.35 22.93 11.56
N ARG A 7 -7.88 24.15 11.65
CA ARG A 7 -7.56 25.22 10.71
C ARG A 7 -6.07 25.54 10.85
N SER A 8 -5.31 25.28 9.80
CA SER A 8 -3.94 25.74 9.66
C SER A 8 -3.95 27.28 9.62
N SER A 9 -3.23 27.92 10.53
CA SER A 9 -3.26 29.39 10.68
C SER A 9 -2.30 30.10 9.72
N SER A 10 -1.45 29.34 9.01
CA SER A 10 -0.46 29.87 8.08
C SER A 10 -0.72 29.44 6.65
N ALA A 11 -0.69 30.39 5.71
CA ALA A 11 -0.75 30.13 4.26
C ALA A 11 0.38 29.20 3.77
N VAL A 12 1.44 29.02 4.57
CA VAL A 12 2.60 28.18 4.26
C VAL A 12 2.35 26.70 4.57
N GLU A 13 1.43 26.37 5.49
CA GLU A 13 1.17 24.96 5.87
C GLU A 13 0.59 24.14 4.72
N GLY A 14 -0.29 24.72 3.90
CA GLY A 14 -0.82 24.07 2.70
C GLY A 14 0.28 23.78 1.67
N ARG A 15 1.17 24.75 1.43
CA ARG A 15 2.31 24.59 0.52
C ARG A 15 3.30 23.55 1.05
N ASN A 16 3.60 23.53 2.34
CA ASN A 16 4.49 22.55 2.96
C ASN A 16 3.89 21.14 2.92
N GLY A 17 2.58 21.00 3.14
CA GLY A 17 1.87 19.74 2.97
C GLY A 17 1.94 19.23 1.53
N TYR A 18 1.68 20.10 0.56
CA TYR A 18 1.78 19.79 -0.87
C TYR A 18 3.21 19.37 -1.27
N LEU A 19 4.23 20.12 -0.86
CA LEU A 19 5.63 19.78 -1.14
C LEU A 19 6.04 18.46 -0.46
N SER A 20 5.65 18.25 0.80
CA SER A 20 5.88 16.99 1.52
C SER A 20 5.24 15.81 0.78
N GLN A 21 4.01 15.95 0.29
CA GLN A 21 3.32 14.92 -0.49
C GLN A 21 4.00 14.67 -1.83
N ILE A 22 4.43 15.71 -2.54
CA ILE A 22 5.24 15.58 -3.76
C ILE A 22 6.52 14.81 -3.46
N HIS A 23 7.28 15.20 -2.43
CA HIS A 23 8.52 14.52 -2.07
C HIS A 23 8.27 13.07 -1.67
N HIS A 24 7.19 12.79 -0.93
CA HIS A 24 6.79 11.43 -0.57
C HIS A 24 6.45 10.58 -1.80
N ASN A 25 5.64 11.12 -2.71
CA ASN A 25 5.23 10.43 -3.94
C ASN A 25 6.40 10.25 -4.93
N ARG A 26 7.39 11.15 -4.90
CA ARG A 26 8.60 11.09 -5.72
C ARG A 26 9.71 10.21 -5.11
N ARG A 27 9.53 9.65 -3.92
CA ARG A 27 10.41 8.57 -3.45
C ARG A 27 10.18 7.40 -4.41
N GLY A 28 11.11 7.23 -5.35
CA GLY A 28 10.99 6.31 -6.48
C GLY A 28 10.60 4.89 -6.06
N LEU A 29 10.36 4.04 -7.05
CA LEU A 29 10.03 2.65 -6.79
C LEU A 29 11.19 1.97 -6.07
N SER A 30 10.90 1.35 -4.91
CA SER A 30 11.88 0.45 -4.30
C SER A 30 12.18 -0.70 -5.26
N ASP A 31 13.37 -1.28 -5.15
CA ASP A 31 13.79 -2.39 -6.03
C ASP A 31 12.79 -3.54 -6.05
N LYS A 32 12.14 -3.81 -4.90
CA LYS A 32 11.07 -4.80 -4.79
C LYS A 32 9.86 -4.42 -5.64
N ARG A 33 9.40 -3.16 -5.57
CA ARG A 33 8.26 -2.69 -6.38
C ARG A 33 8.60 -2.68 -7.85
N LEU A 34 9.84 -2.29 -8.21
CA LEU A 34 10.31 -2.32 -9.59
C LEU A 34 10.29 -3.76 -10.14
N LYS A 35 10.85 -4.73 -9.40
CA LYS A 35 10.82 -6.16 -9.78
C LYS A 35 9.39 -6.66 -9.99
N VAL A 36 8.48 -6.36 -9.05
CA VAL A 36 7.07 -6.77 -9.16
C VAL A 36 6.40 -6.12 -10.37
N ALA A 37 6.62 -4.83 -10.61
CA ALA A 37 6.07 -4.14 -11.78
C ALA A 37 6.59 -4.73 -13.09
N THR A 38 7.86 -5.10 -13.15
CA THR A 38 8.45 -5.80 -14.30
C THR A 38 7.79 -7.15 -14.54
N ILE A 39 7.52 -7.94 -13.50
CA ILE A 39 6.84 -9.24 -13.63
C ILE A 39 5.41 -9.03 -14.15
N ILE A 40 4.65 -8.12 -13.55
CA ILE A 40 3.26 -7.81 -13.96
C ILE A 40 3.22 -7.35 -15.42
N HIS A 41 4.12 -6.45 -15.81
CA HIS A 41 4.21 -5.98 -17.19
C HIS A 41 4.49 -7.12 -18.18
N ASN A 42 5.41 -8.02 -17.83
CA ASN A 42 5.83 -9.08 -18.73
C ASN A 42 4.82 -10.22 -18.85
N PHE A 43 4.14 -10.59 -17.76
CA PHE A 43 3.38 -11.84 -17.68
C PHE A 43 1.88 -11.67 -17.39
N ALA A 44 1.40 -10.51 -16.93
CA ALA A 44 -0.02 -10.30 -16.65
C ALA A 44 -0.71 -9.35 -17.63
N LEU A 45 -0.03 -8.28 -18.04
CA LEU A 45 -0.61 -7.29 -18.95
C LEU A 45 -0.66 -7.83 -20.37
N LYS A 46 -1.86 -7.81 -20.95
CA LYS A 46 -2.15 -8.23 -22.32
C LYS A 46 -2.44 -7.02 -23.19
N ARG A 47 -2.00 -7.07 -24.44
CA ARG A 47 -2.39 -6.10 -25.47
C ARG A 47 -3.77 -6.47 -26.04
N ASN A 48 -4.31 -5.64 -26.93
CA ASN A 48 -5.53 -5.89 -27.69
C ASN A 48 -5.51 -7.21 -28.49
N ASP A 49 -4.32 -7.72 -28.84
CA ASP A 49 -4.14 -9.01 -29.53
C ASP A 49 -4.13 -10.21 -28.56
N GLY A 50 -4.29 -9.96 -27.25
CA GLY A 50 -4.30 -10.99 -26.21
C GLY A 50 -2.92 -11.44 -25.73
N THR A 51 -1.82 -10.99 -26.35
CA THR A 51 -0.47 -11.45 -26.01
C THR A 51 0.16 -10.63 -24.90
N THR A 52 1.01 -11.28 -24.10
CA THR A 52 1.83 -10.61 -23.07
C THR A 52 3.15 -10.08 -23.67
N ALA A 53 3.89 -9.25 -22.94
CA ALA A 53 5.19 -8.78 -23.41
C ALA A 53 6.24 -9.89 -23.43
N ALA A 54 6.20 -10.82 -22.47
CA ALA A 54 7.09 -11.99 -22.44
C ALA A 54 6.85 -12.92 -23.65
N GLU A 55 5.59 -13.18 -24.00
CA GLU A 55 5.25 -14.03 -25.15
C GLU A 55 5.84 -13.49 -26.45
N ARG A 56 5.75 -12.17 -26.67
CA ARG A 56 6.32 -11.51 -27.84
C ARG A 56 7.84 -11.50 -27.85
N LEU A 57 8.46 -11.33 -26.67
CA LEU A 57 9.91 -11.31 -26.54
C LEU A 57 10.54 -12.68 -26.76
N PHE A 58 9.91 -13.74 -26.22
CA PHE A 58 10.46 -15.10 -26.23
C PHE A 58 9.86 -16.02 -27.30
N GLY A 59 8.80 -15.58 -27.99
CA GLY A 59 8.15 -16.36 -29.06
C GLY A 59 7.44 -17.63 -28.57
N ARG A 60 7.01 -17.67 -27.30
CA ARG A 60 6.33 -18.83 -26.69
C ARG A 60 5.31 -18.39 -25.66
N GLN A 61 4.31 -19.24 -25.42
CA GLN A 61 3.33 -19.03 -24.35
C GLN A 61 3.91 -19.29 -22.97
N PHE A 62 3.40 -18.55 -21.99
CA PHE A 62 3.70 -18.74 -20.57
C PHE A 62 2.42 -19.08 -19.81
N PRO A 63 2.52 -19.78 -18.66
CA PRO A 63 1.37 -19.99 -17.79
C PRO A 63 0.80 -18.65 -17.31
N ASP A 64 -0.49 -18.62 -16.97
CA ASP A 64 -1.10 -17.44 -16.39
C ASP A 64 -0.42 -17.07 -15.08
N LEU A 65 -0.12 -15.78 -14.89
CA LEU A 65 0.66 -15.32 -13.73
C LEU A 65 -0.09 -15.59 -12.42
N PHE A 66 -1.41 -15.44 -12.40
CA PHE A 66 -2.18 -15.63 -11.17
C PHE A 66 -2.21 -17.11 -10.77
N GLU A 67 -2.49 -17.99 -11.73
CA GLU A 67 -2.47 -19.44 -11.49
C GLU A 67 -1.09 -19.92 -11.03
N TYR A 68 -0.03 -19.49 -11.72
CA TYR A 68 1.35 -19.78 -11.30
C TYR A 68 1.63 -19.30 -9.87
N LEU A 69 1.14 -18.11 -9.49
CA LEU A 69 1.30 -17.62 -8.13
C LEU A 69 0.51 -18.46 -7.12
N MET A 70 -0.71 -18.91 -7.42
CA MET A 70 -1.48 -19.77 -6.52
C MET A 70 -0.81 -21.11 -6.26
N GLU A 71 -0.14 -21.68 -7.25
CA GLU A 71 0.63 -22.92 -7.10
C GLU A 71 1.93 -22.74 -6.31
N ASN A 72 2.53 -21.55 -6.37
CA ASN A 72 3.87 -21.28 -5.81
C ASN A 72 3.87 -20.39 -4.57
N ILE A 73 2.71 -19.86 -4.16
CA ILE A 73 2.62 -19.07 -2.94
C ILE A 73 2.77 -20.00 -1.73
N GLY A 74 3.73 -19.68 -0.86
CA GLY A 74 3.88 -20.37 0.41
C GLY A 74 2.75 -20.04 1.39
N GLU A 75 2.89 -20.50 2.62
CA GLU A 75 1.95 -20.14 3.69
C GLU A 75 1.82 -18.62 3.84
N LEU A 76 0.58 -18.14 3.79
CA LEU A 76 0.30 -16.72 3.99
C LEU A 76 0.57 -16.31 5.45
N PRO A 77 1.11 -15.10 5.68
CA PRO A 77 1.33 -14.63 7.03
C PRO A 77 0.00 -14.55 7.78
N GLN A 78 0.02 -15.06 9.02
CA GLN A 78 -1.13 -14.99 9.90
C GLN A 78 -1.55 -13.52 10.14
N PRO A 79 -2.86 -13.26 10.30
CA PRO A 79 -3.34 -11.92 10.56
C PRO A 79 -2.65 -11.34 11.80
N ARG A 80 -2.33 -10.04 11.73
CA ARG A 80 -1.73 -9.32 12.86
C ARG A 80 -2.61 -9.52 14.09
N LYS A 81 -2.08 -10.17 15.14
CA LYS A 81 -2.77 -10.26 16.42
C LYS A 81 -2.95 -8.84 16.97
N SER A 82 -4.21 -8.42 17.12
CA SER A 82 -4.51 -7.14 17.73
C SER A 82 -3.90 -7.08 19.12
N ARG A 83 -3.27 -5.96 19.47
CA ARG A 83 -2.91 -5.72 20.87
C ARG A 83 -4.21 -5.60 21.65
N LYS A 84 -4.36 -6.42 22.70
CA LYS A 84 -5.45 -6.22 23.66
C LYS A 84 -5.40 -4.76 24.13
N SER A 85 -6.53 -4.08 24.08
CA SER A 85 -6.70 -2.75 24.65
C SER A 85 -6.21 -2.80 26.10
N SER A 86 -5.14 -2.07 26.42
CA SER A 86 -4.79 -1.83 27.81
C SER A 86 -5.95 -1.09 28.44
N LYS A 87 -6.47 -1.57 29.58
CA LYS A 87 -7.45 -0.78 30.34
C LYS A 87 -6.84 0.62 30.56
N PRO A 88 -7.48 1.71 30.11
CA PRO A 88 -6.97 3.03 30.40
C PRO A 88 -6.87 3.16 31.92
N LYS A 89 -5.75 3.68 32.44
CA LYS A 89 -5.71 4.13 33.83
C LYS A 89 -6.64 5.34 33.89
N THR A 90 -7.86 5.12 34.36
CA THR A 90 -8.81 6.20 34.61
C THR A 90 -8.23 7.02 35.76
N PHE A 91 -7.78 8.24 35.48
CA PHE A 91 -7.46 9.20 36.53
C PHE A 91 -8.80 9.70 37.08
N THR A 92 -9.28 9.09 38.16
CA THR A 92 -10.43 9.64 38.90
C THR A 92 -9.94 10.87 39.63
N LEU A 93 -10.30 12.06 39.13
CA LEU A 93 -10.18 13.28 39.92
C LEU A 93 -11.24 13.20 41.03
N PRO A 94 -10.88 13.45 42.31
CA PRO A 94 -11.81 13.30 43.44
C PRO A 94 -13.03 14.22 43.39
N THR A 95 -13.05 15.20 42.47
CA THR A 95 -14.07 16.26 42.41
C THR A 95 -15.23 15.97 41.45
N VAL A 96 -15.18 14.89 40.66
CA VAL A 96 -16.26 14.56 39.70
C VAL A 96 -17.02 13.32 40.20
N PRO A 97 -18.29 13.45 40.62
CA PRO A 97 -19.09 12.30 41.03
C PRO A 97 -19.44 11.41 39.83
N SER A 98 -19.55 10.11 40.11
CA SER A 98 -19.80 9.00 39.16
C SER A 98 -21.10 9.12 38.39
#